data_AF-A0A7S0MPV6-F1
#
_entry.id   AF-A0A7S0MPV6-F1
#
_cell.length_a   1.000
_cell.length_b   1.000
_cell.length_c   1.000
_cell.angle_alpha   90.00
_cell.angle_beta   90.00
_cell.angle_gamma   90.00
#
_symmetry.space_group_name_H-M   'P 1'
#
loop_
_entity.id
_entity.type
_entity.pdbx_description
1 polymer ?
#
loop_
_entity_poly.entity_id
_entity_poly.type
_entity_poly.pdbx_seq_one_letter_code
_entity_poly.pdbx_strand_id
1 'polypeptide(L)'
;DGARQARATTSSGVNCMLAAGGRVWTGHSDGRFRIWSAALGKGVELFRVVAAHRTPVLGLAEDGAGSVWSCTRNGTVRQWSAPLLLLDRVLEPGVVTSAA
;
A
#
# COMPACT_ATOMS: atom_id res chain seq x y z
N ASP A 1 5.89 -4.69 27.24
CA ASP A 1 4.57 -4.72 26.54
C ASP A 1 4.60 -5.39 25.14
N GLY A 2 5.74 -5.88 24.62
CA GLY A 2 5.77 -6.96 23.61
C GLY A 2 5.34 -6.57 22.18
N ALA A 3 4.96 -5.31 21.94
CA ALA A 3 4.64 -4.82 20.61
C ALA A 3 5.90 -4.75 19.73
N ARG A 4 5.78 -5.21 18.48
CA ARG A 4 6.83 -5.08 17.45
C ARG A 4 6.62 -3.76 16.70
N GLN A 5 7.66 -2.93 16.60
CA GLN A 5 7.58 -1.65 15.91
C GLN A 5 8.53 -1.57 14.71
N ALA A 6 8.15 -0.80 13.70
CA ALA A 6 8.99 -0.42 12.59
C ALA A 6 8.60 0.98 12.13
N ARG A 7 9.55 1.72 11.55
CA ARG A 7 9.31 3.07 11.03
C ARG A 7 9.93 3.21 9.66
N ALA A 8 9.19 3.84 8.75
CA ALA A 8 9.72 4.21 7.45
C ALA A 8 10.58 5.46 7.62
N THR A 9 11.69 5.54 6.88
CA THR A 9 12.68 6.63 7.01
C THR A 9 12.13 8.03 6.63
N THR A 10 10.97 8.08 5.99
CA THR A 10 10.30 9.32 5.58
C THR A 10 9.42 9.91 6.70
N SER A 11 9.37 11.23 6.83
CA SER A 11 8.57 11.97 7.82
C SER A 11 7.10 12.25 7.42
N SER A 12 6.57 11.58 6.40
CA SER A 12 5.17 11.80 5.97
C SER A 12 4.16 11.23 6.97
N GLY A 13 3.08 11.97 7.21
CA GLY A 13 1.98 11.54 8.09
C GLY A 13 1.16 10.40 7.49
N VAL A 14 0.74 9.47 8.34
CA VAL A 14 -0.18 8.37 7.99
C VAL A 14 -1.61 8.86 8.14
N ASN A 15 -2.44 8.68 7.11
CA ASN A 15 -3.84 9.08 7.13
C ASN A 15 -4.80 7.88 7.23
N CYS A 16 -4.40 6.72 6.71
CA CYS A 16 -5.24 5.52 6.69
C CYS A 16 -4.39 4.24 6.71
N MET A 17 -5.01 3.13 7.11
CA MET A 17 -4.39 1.80 7.07
C MET A 17 -5.39 0.71 6.66
N LEU A 18 -4.88 -0.38 6.10
CA LEU A 18 -5.64 -1.55 5.66
C LEU A 18 -4.78 -2.81 5.81
N ALA A 19 -5.35 -3.92 6.27
CA ALA A 19 -4.71 -5.24 6.19
C ALA A 19 -5.27 -5.98 4.97
N ALA A 20 -4.41 -6.33 4.02
CA ALA A 20 -4.80 -6.99 2.77
C ALA A 20 -3.65 -7.85 2.22
N GLY A 21 -3.97 -9.04 1.69
CA GLY A 21 -2.99 -9.94 1.09
C GLY A 21 -1.88 -10.39 2.06
N GLY A 22 -2.21 -10.55 3.35
CA GLY A 22 -1.23 -10.93 4.38
C GLY A 22 -0.22 -9.85 4.75
N ARG A 23 -0.48 -8.58 4.37
CA ARG A 23 0.38 -7.43 4.65
C ARG A 23 -0.44 -6.26 5.18
N VAL A 24 0.24 -5.33 5.83
CA VAL A 24 -0.37 -4.06 6.25
C VAL A 24 -0.01 -2.99 5.23
N TRP A 25 -1.00 -2.19 4.85
CA TRP A 25 -0.86 -1.06 3.96
C TRP A 25 -1.13 0.20 4.75
N THR A 26 -0.29 1.22 4.59
CA THR A 26 -0.55 2.55 5.11
C THR A 26 -0.54 3.56 3.97
N GLY A 27 -1.56 4.44 3.93
CA GLY A 27 -1.66 5.55 2.99
C GLY A 27 -1.21 6.84 3.63
N HIS A 28 -0.37 7.60 2.91
CA HIS A 28 0.36 8.75 3.47
C HIS A 28 0.00 10.07 2.80
N SER A 29 0.36 11.17 3.47
CA SER A 29 0.20 12.54 2.96
C SER A 29 1.07 12.86 1.76
N ASP A 30 2.13 12.07 1.51
CA ASP A 30 2.97 12.18 0.31
C ASP A 30 2.38 11.45 -0.92
N GLY A 31 1.16 10.90 -0.79
CA GLY A 31 0.49 10.15 -1.85
C GLY A 31 1.02 8.72 -2.05
N ARG A 32 1.97 8.27 -1.22
CA ARG A 32 2.54 6.92 -1.34
C ARG A 32 1.85 5.93 -0.41
N PHE A 33 1.86 4.67 -0.83
CA PHE A 33 1.58 3.56 0.08
C PHE A 33 2.89 3.06 0.68
N ARG A 34 2.82 2.60 1.92
CA ARG A 34 3.88 1.79 2.54
C ARG A 34 3.28 0.47 2.94
N ILE A 35 3.88 -0.60 2.42
CA ILE A 35 3.42 -1.96 2.62
C ILE A 35 4.40 -2.60 3.60
N TRP A 36 3.86 -3.25 4.62
CA TRP A 36 4.61 -3.82 5.73
C TRP A 36 4.40 -5.32 5.78
N SER A 37 5.48 -6.04 6.06
CA SER A 37 5.46 -7.47 6.34
C SER A 37 5.72 -7.68 7.82
N ALA A 38 5.07 -8.69 8.40
CA ALA A 38 5.38 -9.16 9.74
C ALA A 38 5.70 -10.65 9.66
N ALA A 39 6.97 -11.01 9.83
CA ALA A 39 7.40 -12.40 9.84
C ALA A 39 7.63 -12.87 11.28
N LEU A 40 7.30 -14.14 11.55
CA LEU A 40 7.58 -14.75 12.84
C LEU A 40 9.09 -14.70 13.10
N GLY A 41 9.50 -14.25 14.28
CA GLY A 41 10.92 -14.13 14.68
C GLY A 41 11.70 -12.96 14.05
N LYS A 42 11.17 -12.25 13.04
CA LYS A 42 11.90 -11.15 12.36
C LYS A 42 11.38 -9.73 12.63
N GLY A 43 10.23 -9.61 13.29
CA GLY A 43 9.64 -8.30 13.57
C GLY A 43 8.71 -7.81 12.47
N VAL A 44 8.39 -6.51 12.48
CA VAL A 44 7.69 -5.81 11.40
C VAL A 44 8.75 -5.13 10.55
N GLU A 45 8.60 -5.15 9.23
CA GLU A 45 9.53 -4.52 8.30
C GLU A 45 8.79 -3.81 7.16
N LEU A 46 9.41 -2.75 6.64
CA LEU A 46 8.92 -2.07 5.44
C LEU A 46 9.21 -2.96 4.23
N PHE A 47 8.17 -3.55 3.66
CA PHE A 47 8.26 -4.39 2.49
C PHE A 47 8.43 -3.56 1.20
N ARG A 48 7.62 -2.51 1.04
CA ARG A 48 7.62 -1.71 -0.21
C ARG A 48 7.05 -0.31 -0.01
N VAL A 49 7.52 0.62 -0.85
CA VAL A 49 6.91 1.95 -1.01
C VAL A 49 6.36 2.05 -2.44
N VAL A 50 5.08 2.37 -2.58
CA VAL A 50 4.42 2.48 -3.89
C VAL A 50 4.03 3.93 -4.14
N ALA A 51 4.48 4.50 -5.27
CA ALA A 51 4.08 5.82 -5.73
C ALA A 51 2.66 5.79 -6.30
N ALA A 52 1.67 5.73 -5.40
CA ALA A 52 0.29 5.46 -5.75
C ALA A 52 -0.46 6.69 -6.28
N HIS A 53 -0.23 7.84 -5.66
CA HIS A 53 -0.90 9.10 -5.93
C HIS A 53 0.06 10.27 -5.80
N ARG A 54 -0.34 11.44 -6.32
CA ARG A 54 0.38 12.72 -6.14
C ARG A 54 -0.22 13.61 -5.04
N THR A 55 -1.29 13.15 -4.41
CA THR A 55 -2.07 13.88 -3.39
C THR A 55 -2.28 12.96 -2.18
N PRO A 56 -2.57 13.50 -0.98
CA PRO A 56 -2.76 12.70 0.22
C PRO A 56 -3.78 11.57 0.01
N VAL A 57 -3.36 10.35 0.33
CA VAL A 57 -4.25 9.19 0.39
C VAL A 57 -5.08 9.33 1.66
N LEU A 58 -6.40 9.26 1.53
CA LEU A 58 -7.33 9.44 2.66
C LEU A 58 -8.03 8.14 3.07
N GLY A 59 -8.16 7.19 2.15
CA GLY A 59 -8.80 5.92 2.42
C GLY A 59 -8.21 4.78 1.61
N LEU A 60 -8.31 3.58 2.19
CA LEU A 60 -7.97 2.30 1.59
C LEU A 60 -9.10 1.32 1.89
N ALA A 61 -9.44 0.45 0.94
CA ALA A 61 -10.41 -0.64 1.12
C ALA A 61 -9.96 -1.87 0.32
N GLU A 62 -10.42 -3.06 0.70
CA GLU A 62 -10.22 -4.30 -0.05
C GLU A 62 -11.60 -4.85 -0.44
N ASP A 63 -11.73 -5.41 -1.65
CA ASP A 63 -13.02 -5.83 -2.21
C ASP A 63 -13.36 -7.32 -2.03
N GLY A 64 -12.56 -8.06 -1.26
CA GLY A 64 -12.66 -9.50 -1.08
C GLY A 64 -12.15 -10.33 -2.28
N ALA A 65 -11.92 -9.69 -3.43
CA ALA A 65 -11.41 -10.33 -4.65
C ALA A 65 -9.89 -10.17 -4.80
N GLY A 66 -9.21 -9.63 -3.78
CA GLY A 66 -7.78 -9.37 -3.81
C GLY A 66 -7.39 -8.06 -4.46
N SER A 67 -8.34 -7.14 -4.70
CA SER A 67 -8.00 -5.78 -5.11
C SER A 67 -8.07 -4.82 -3.94
N VAL A 68 -7.12 -3.89 -3.89
CA VAL A 68 -7.14 -2.77 -2.97
C VAL A 68 -7.62 -1.53 -3.72
N TRP A 69 -8.52 -0.79 -3.10
CA TRP A 69 -9.02 0.48 -3.56
C TRP A 69 -8.40 1.59 -2.72
N SER A 70 -8.22 2.76 -3.33
CA SER A 70 -7.67 3.93 -2.66
C SER A 70 -8.39 5.20 -3.11
N CYS A 71 -8.58 6.14 -2.19
CA CYS A 71 -9.14 7.45 -2.50
C CYS A 71 -8.27 8.59 -1.93
N THR A 72 -8.32 9.76 -2.58
CA THR A 72 -7.46 10.89 -2.25
C THR A 72 -8.24 12.18 -1.98
N ARG A 73 -7.55 13.18 -1.44
CA ARG A 73 -8.10 14.52 -1.16
C ARG A 73 -8.71 15.24 -2.38
N ASN A 74 -8.22 14.97 -3.59
CA ASN A 74 -8.74 15.57 -4.83
C ASN A 74 -9.81 14.71 -5.52
N GLY A 75 -10.41 13.76 -4.81
CA GLY A 75 -11.48 12.91 -5.35
C GLY A 75 -11.03 11.84 -6.34
N THR A 76 -9.72 11.57 -6.45
CA THR A 76 -9.23 10.47 -7.29
C THR A 76 -9.43 9.15 -6.57
N VAL A 77 -9.99 8.16 -7.27
CA VAL A 77 -10.09 6.76 -6.82
C VAL A 77 -9.25 5.89 -7.76
N ARG A 78 -8.52 4.92 -7.19
CA ARG A 78 -7.78 3.90 -7.96
C ARG A 78 -7.99 2.53 -7.36
N GLN A 79 -8.21 1.54 -8.23
CA GLN A 79 -8.16 0.12 -7.91
C GLN A 79 -6.78 -0.43 -8.25
N TRP A 80 -6.28 -1.34 -7.42
CA TRP A 80 -4.99 -1.98 -7.56
C TRP A 80 -5.16 -3.48 -7.37
N SER A 81 -4.59 -4.28 -8.27
CA SER A 81 -4.42 -5.71 -7.97
C SER A 81 -3.40 -5.84 -6.84
N ALA A 82 -3.86 -6.22 -5.65
CA ALA A 82 -2.96 -6.35 -4.50
C ALA A 82 -1.86 -7.37 -4.77
N PRO A 83 -2.13 -8.58 -5.31
CA PRO A 83 -1.09 -9.53 -5.67
C PRO A 83 0.04 -8.91 -6.49
N LEU A 84 -0.28 -8.14 -7.53
CA LEU A 84 0.73 -7.49 -8.38
C LEU A 84 1.58 -6.47 -7.62
N LEU A 85 0.97 -5.69 -6.73
CA LEU A 85 1.70 -4.75 -5.87
C LEU A 85 2.53 -5.44 -4.78
N LEU A 86 2.20 -6.69 -4.48
CA LEU A 86 2.91 -7.51 -3.50
C LEU A 86 4.07 -8.32 -4.12
N LEU A 87 4.12 -8.46 -5.44
CA LEU A 87 5.23 -9.11 -6.15
C LEU A 87 6.50 -8.28 -6.05
N ASP A 88 7.64 -8.96 -5.90
CA ASP A 88 8.94 -8.29 -5.86
C ASP A 88 9.48 -7.94 -7.26
N ARG A 89 8.77 -8.32 -8.32
CA ARG A 89 9.25 -8.22 -9.70
C ARG A 89 9.10 -6.81 -10.25
N VAL A 90 10.14 -6.37 -10.97
CA VAL A 90 10.04 -5.31 -11.97
C VAL A 90 9.11 -5.85 -13.05
N LEU A 91 7.87 -5.38 -13.08
CA LEU A 91 7.02 -5.57 -14.25
C LEU A 91 7.57 -4.62 -15.31
N GLU A 92 8.05 -5.18 -16.43
CA GLU A 92 8.41 -4.40 -17.61
C GLU A 92 7.25 -3.44 -17.95
N PRO A 93 7.52 -2.15 -18.24
CA PRO A 93 6.47 -1.21 -18.65
C PRO A 93 5.93 -1.65 -20.01
N GLY A 94 4.89 -2.48 -20.01
CA GLY A 94 4.38 -3.04 -21.27
C GLY A 94 2.99 -3.65 -21.27
N VAL A 95 2.38 -4.01 -20.13
CA VAL A 95 0.99 -4.51 -20.13
C VAL A 95 0.24 -4.04 -18.90
N VAL A 96 -0.49 -2.95 -19.06
CA VAL A 96 -1.81 -2.79 -18.43
C VAL A 96 -2.73 -2.27 -19.53
N THR A 97 -3.31 -3.19 -20.28
CA THR A 97 -4.50 -2.85 -21.08
C THR A 97 -5.58 -2.49 -20.07
N SER A 98 -6.03 -1.25 -20.12
CA SER A 98 -7.31 -0.86 -19.53
C SER A 98 -8.38 -1.78 -20.08
N ALA A 99 -9.04 -2.54 -19.20
CA ALA A 99 -10.24 -3.29 -19.54
C ALA A 99 -11.44 -2.57 -18.90
N ALA A 100 -12.30 -2.07 -19.80
CA ALA A 100 -13.65 -1.51 -19.67
C ALA A 100 -13.87 -0.41 -18.62
#